data_AF-A0A1C6Z6K6-F1
#
_entry.id   AF-A0A1C6Z6K6-F1
#
_cell.length_a   1.000
_cell.length_b   1.000
_cell.length_c   1.000
_cell.angle_alpha   90.00
_cell.angle_beta   90.00
_cell.angle_gamma   90.00
#
_symmetry.space_group_name_H-M   'P 1'
#
loop_
_entity.id
_entity.type
_entity.pdbx_description
1 polymer ?
#
loop_
_entity_poly.entity_id
_entity_poly.type
_entity_poly.pdbx_seq_one_letter_code
_entity_poly.pdbx_strand_id
1 'polypeptide(L)'
;MCLGIPGQVVAVGDDIHQMAMVDVCGVKREVNIALVCEGSPQEMLGQWVLVHVGFAMSILDEAEAKDTLDALMAMQEVEEDVGYFLRNGEPAPQASEK
;
A
#
# COMPACT_ATOMS: atom_id res chain seq x y z
N MET A 1 -2.89 -5.27 14.61
CA MET A 1 -1.52 -5.09 14.11
C MET A 1 -1.69 -4.96 12.62
N CYS A 2 -1.63 -3.76 12.04
CA CYS A 2 -1.90 -3.61 10.60
C CYS A 2 -0.59 -3.83 9.83
N LEU A 3 -0.54 -4.87 9.01
CA LEU A 3 0.60 -5.18 8.15
C LEU A 3 0.65 -4.15 7.01
N GLY A 4 1.82 -3.56 6.74
CA GLY A 4 1.97 -2.67 5.59
C GLY A 4 1.83 -3.45 4.30
N ILE A 5 1.09 -2.92 3.32
CA ILE A 5 0.86 -3.60 2.03
C ILE A 5 1.70 -2.89 0.96
N PRO A 6 2.52 -3.61 0.19
CA PRO A 6 3.28 -3.02 -0.90
C PRO A 6 2.35 -2.59 -2.05
N GLY A 7 2.61 -1.42 -2.64
CA GLY A 7 1.90 -0.92 -3.80
C GLY A 7 2.79 -0.07 -4.70
N GLN A 8 2.42 0.04 -5.97
CA GLN A 8 3.17 0.81 -6.96
C GLN A 8 2.60 2.21 -7.11
N VAL A 9 3.45 3.23 -7.09
CA VAL A 9 3.04 4.62 -7.34
C VAL A 9 2.72 4.79 -8.83
N VAL A 10 1.47 5.10 -9.15
CA VAL A 10 0.97 5.24 -10.53
C VAL A 10 0.66 6.67 -10.93
N ALA A 11 0.50 7.58 -9.97
CA ALA A 11 0.41 9.01 -10.20
C ALA A 11 0.93 9.79 -9.00
N VAL A 12 1.43 10.99 -9.22
CA VAL A 12 1.91 11.91 -8.17
C VAL A 12 1.48 13.33 -8.51
N GLY A 13 1.39 14.17 -7.48
CA GLY A 13 1.16 15.60 -7.63
C GLY A 13 2.41 16.37 -8.04
N ASP A 14 2.26 17.70 -8.15
CA ASP A 14 3.35 18.64 -8.42
C ASP A 14 4.27 18.85 -7.21
N ASP A 15 3.76 18.57 -6.00
CA ASP A 15 4.43 18.80 -4.72
C ASP A 15 4.24 17.60 -3.77
N ILE A 16 5.22 17.38 -2.88
CA ILE A 16 5.22 16.28 -1.90
C ILE A 16 4.03 16.33 -0.91
N HIS A 17 3.43 17.50 -0.71
CA HIS A 17 2.26 17.69 0.14
C HIS A 17 0.95 17.22 -0.51
N GLN A 18 0.96 16.97 -1.83
CA GLN A 18 -0.18 16.42 -2.53
C GLN A 18 -0.21 14.88 -2.41
N MET A 19 -1.41 14.31 -2.41
CA MET A 19 -1.56 12.86 -2.35
C MET A 19 -1.11 12.21 -3.66
N ALA A 20 -0.32 11.15 -3.56
CA ALA A 20 0.01 10.29 -4.68
C ALA A 20 -1.06 9.20 -4.84
N MET A 21 -1.24 8.70 -6.05
CA MET A 21 -2.06 7.54 -6.33
C MET A 21 -1.19 6.29 -6.37
N VAL A 22 -1.47 5.33 -5.51
CA VAL A 22 -0.75 4.06 -5.40
C VAL A 22 -1.70 2.91 -5.72
N ASP A 23 -1.28 2.03 -6.62
CA ASP A 23 -1.97 0.78 -6.92
C ASP A 23 -1.53 -0.30 -5.94
N VAL A 24 -2.46 -0.72 -5.08
CA VAL A 24 -2.27 -1.75 -4.07
C VAL A 24 -3.16 -2.93 -4.46
N CYS A 25 -2.54 -4.01 -4.96
CA CYS A 25 -3.23 -5.23 -5.36
C CYS A 25 -4.42 -5.00 -6.35
N GLY A 26 -4.30 -4.03 -7.26
CA GLY A 26 -5.33 -3.69 -8.24
C GLY A 26 -6.31 -2.59 -7.78
N VAL A 27 -6.14 -2.05 -6.58
CA VAL A 27 -6.95 -0.94 -6.06
C VAL A 27 -6.11 0.31 -5.89
N LYS A 28 -6.57 1.39 -6.53
CA LYS A 28 -5.94 2.71 -6.45
C LYS A 28 -6.30 3.42 -5.15
N ARG A 29 -5.29 3.90 -4.43
CA ARG A 29 -5.41 4.59 -3.14
C ARG A 29 -4.62 5.89 -3.13
N GLU A 30 -5.20 6.89 -2.49
CA GLU A 30 -4.49 8.13 -2.17
C GLU A 30 -3.55 7.88 -0.99
N VAL A 31 -2.27 8.13 -1.20
CA VAL A 31 -1.19 7.89 -0.23
C VAL A 31 -0.31 9.12 -0.15
N ASN A 32 0.01 9.54 1.07
CA ASN A 32 0.98 10.59 1.29
C ASN A 32 2.40 10.01 1.20
N ILE A 33 3.20 10.57 0.28
CA ILE A 33 4.58 10.14 -0.01
C ILE A 33 5.64 11.04 0.64
N ALA A 34 5.24 12.08 1.37
CA ALA A 34 6.16 13.08 1.91
C ALA A 34 7.20 12.52 2.89
N LEU A 35 6.93 11.37 3.50
CA LEU A 35 7.84 10.73 4.46
C LEU A 35 9.01 10.00 3.78
N VAL A 36 8.86 9.63 2.51
CA VAL A 36 9.84 8.82 1.76
C VAL A 36 10.39 9.54 0.53
N CYS A 37 9.69 10.57 0.06
CA CYS A 37 10.12 11.37 -1.09
C CYS A 37 11.20 12.37 -0.66
N GLU A 38 12.47 12.05 -0.89
CA GLU A 38 13.60 12.95 -0.61
C GLU A 38 13.86 13.99 -1.73
N GLY A 39 13.31 13.74 -2.92
CA GLY A 39 13.53 14.54 -4.12
C GLY A 39 12.23 15.06 -4.74
N SER A 40 12.12 14.95 -6.06
CA SER A 40 10.92 15.35 -6.78
C SER A 40 9.86 14.25 -6.67
N PRO A 41 8.57 14.58 -6.44
CA PRO A 41 7.48 13.61 -6.47
C PRO A 41 7.49 12.76 -7.74
N GLN A 42 7.92 13.34 -8.87
CA GLN A 42 7.97 12.65 -10.16
C GLN A 42 8.93 11.47 -10.20
N GLU A 43 9.95 11.47 -9.34
CA GLU A 43 10.88 10.34 -9.22
C GLU A 43 10.20 9.13 -8.58
N MET A 44 9.09 9.34 -7.86
CA MET A 44 8.34 8.25 -7.23
C MET A 44 7.49 7.45 -8.22
N LEU A 45 7.22 7.97 -9.42
CA LEU A 45 6.42 7.25 -10.41
C LEU A 45 7.07 5.91 -10.77
N GLY A 46 6.30 4.83 -10.68
CA GLY A 46 6.75 3.47 -10.94
C GLY A 46 7.49 2.80 -9.77
N GLN A 47 7.84 3.55 -8.72
CA GLN A 47 8.45 2.97 -7.52
C GLN A 47 7.42 2.23 -6.67
N TRP A 48 7.91 1.24 -5.93
CA TRP A 48 7.11 0.47 -5.00
C TRP A 48 7.28 1.03 -3.59
N VAL A 49 6.18 1.13 -2.86
CA VAL A 49 6.16 1.67 -1.50
C VAL A 49 5.34 0.79 -0.57
N LEU A 50 5.74 0.71 0.68
CA LEU A 50 4.94 0.08 1.73
C LEU A 50 3.91 1.07 2.25
N VAL A 51 2.63 0.77 2.05
CA VAL A 51 1.53 1.63 2.47
C VAL A 51 1.02 1.21 3.84
N HIS A 52 0.88 2.17 4.75
CA HIS A 52 0.28 1.97 6.07
C HIS A 52 -0.59 3.18 6.44
N VAL A 53 -1.91 2.94 6.62
CA VAL A 53 -2.89 3.96 7.07
C VAL A 53 -2.85 5.25 6.23
N GLY A 54 -2.63 5.12 4.91
CA GLY A 54 -2.59 6.26 3.97
C GLY A 54 -1.25 6.96 3.84
N PHE A 55 -0.18 6.41 4.42
CA PHE A 55 1.19 6.93 4.28
C PHE A 55 2.10 5.88 3.65
N ALA A 56 3.03 6.34 2.81
CA ALA A 56 4.16 5.54 2.38
C ALA A 56 5.21 5.55 3.49
N MET A 57 5.53 4.38 4.03
CA MET A 57 6.47 4.23 5.14
C MET A 57 7.90 3.99 4.65
N SER A 58 8.06 3.28 3.54
CA SER A 58 9.36 2.96 2.96
C SER A 58 9.23 2.68 1.47
N ILE A 59 10.29 2.96 0.71
CA ILE A 59 10.43 2.57 -0.70
C ILE A 59 10.99 1.14 -0.72
N LEU A 60 10.46 0.32 -1.63
CA LEU A 60 10.88 -1.06 -1.87
C LEU A 60 11.39 -1.18 -3.31
N ASP A 61 12.36 -2.07 -3.51
CA ASP A 61 12.69 -2.53 -4.86
C ASP A 61 11.55 -3.41 -5.40
N GLU A 62 11.33 -3.40 -6.71
CA GLU A 62 10.27 -4.21 -7.34
C GLU A 62 10.42 -5.71 -7.03
N ALA A 63 11.67 -6.21 -6.98
CA ALA A 63 11.94 -7.61 -6.66
C ALA A 63 11.56 -7.94 -5.21
N GLU A 64 11.90 -7.07 -4.26
CA GLU A 64 11.56 -7.24 -2.84
C GLU A 64 10.06 -7.05 -2.59
N ALA A 65 9.42 -6.11 -3.26
CA ALA A 65 7.98 -5.90 -3.17
C ALA A 65 7.21 -7.13 -3.64
N LYS A 66 7.65 -7.76 -4.73
CA LYS A 66 7.05 -8.98 -5.26
C LYS A 66 7.28 -10.19 -4.36
N ASP A 67 8.51 -10.37 -3.85
CA ASP A 67 8.83 -11.46 -2.93
C ASP A 67 8.03 -11.33 -1.63
N THR A 68 7.92 -10.11 -1.09
CA THR A 68 7.08 -9.80 0.07
C THR A 68 5.62 -10.08 -0.24
N LEU A 69 5.09 -9.62 -1.38
CA LEU A 69 3.71 -9.88 -1.76
C LEU A 69 3.42 -11.39 -1.90
N ASP A 70 4.34 -12.14 -2.49
CA ASP A 70 4.23 -13.60 -2.67
C ASP A 70 4.26 -14.33 -1.31
N ALA A 71 5.21 -13.96 -0.44
CA ALA A 71 5.29 -14.48 0.93
C ALA A 71 4.02 -14.15 1.74
N LEU A 72 3.49 -12.94 1.60
CA LEU A 72 2.25 -12.52 2.23
C LEU A 72 1.06 -13.35 1.71
N MET A 73 0.93 -13.52 0.39
CA MET A 73 -0.12 -14.35 -0.21
C MET A 73 -0.01 -15.83 0.21
N ALA A 74 1.22 -16.34 0.41
CA ALA A 74 1.46 -17.72 0.83
C ALA A 74 1.05 -18.01 2.28
N MET A 75 0.94 -17.00 3.14
CA MET A 75 0.71 -17.17 4.58
C MET A 75 -0.78 -17.16 5.02
N GLN A 76 -1.75 -17.06 4.10
CA GLN A 76 -3.22 -17.10 4.37
C GLN A 76 -3.79 -16.09 5.41
N GLU A 77 -2.99 -15.35 6.17
CA GLU A 77 -3.44 -14.30 7.11
C GLU A 77 -3.86 -12.99 6.42
N VAL A 78 -3.75 -12.93 5.10
CA VAL A 78 -3.90 -11.68 4.33
C VAL A 78 -5.34 -11.42 3.89
N GLU A 79 -6.23 -12.42 3.91
CA GLU A 79 -7.65 -12.20 3.57
C GLU A 79 -8.32 -11.15 4.48
N GLU A 80 -7.93 -11.09 5.76
CA GLU A 80 -8.49 -10.13 6.72
C GLU A 80 -7.92 -8.71 6.53
N ASP A 81 -6.60 -8.55 6.43
CA ASP A 81 -5.96 -7.22 6.31
C ASP A 81 -6.12 -6.62 4.90
N VAL A 82 -6.01 -7.42 3.82
CA VAL A 82 -6.33 -6.95 2.46
C VAL A 82 -7.82 -6.69 2.34
N GLY A 83 -8.69 -7.54 2.90
CA GLY A 83 -10.13 -7.31 2.93
C GLY A 83 -10.50 -6.00 3.64
N TYR A 84 -9.86 -5.69 4.77
CA TYR A 84 -10.00 -4.44 5.50
C TYR A 84 -9.52 -3.24 4.66
N PHE A 85 -8.37 -3.38 4.00
CA PHE A 85 -7.82 -2.34 3.13
C PHE A 85 -8.69 -2.09 1.89
N LEU A 86 -9.26 -3.13 1.29
CA LEU A 86 -10.22 -3.04 0.19
C LEU A 86 -11.54 -2.38 0.62
N ARG A 87 -11.95 -2.53 1.89
CA ARG A 87 -13.18 -1.97 2.48
C ARG A 87 -13.01 -0.62 3.22
N ASN A 88 -11.94 0.13 2.99
CA ASN A 88 -11.70 1.42 3.68
C ASN A 88 -11.67 1.31 5.22
N GLY A 89 -11.28 0.16 5.76
CA GLY A 89 -11.18 -0.04 7.19
C GLY A 89 -12.46 -0.51 7.88
N GLU A 90 -13.36 -1.17 7.15
CA GLU A 90 -14.46 -1.92 7.77
C GLU A 90 -14.03 -3.38 7.99
N PRO A 91 -14.09 -3.90 9.24
CA PRO A 91 -13.74 -5.29 9.53
C PRO A 91 -14.66 -6.26 8.80
N ALA A 92 -14.14 -7.41 8.37
CA ALA A 92 -14.94 -8.54 7.83
C ALA A 92 -16.21 -8.72 8.69
N PRO A 93 -17.40 -8.90 8.10
CA PRO A 93 -18.54 -9.32 8.90
C PRO A 93 -18.11 -10.59 9.62
N GLN A 94 -18.05 -10.54 10.95
CA GLN A 94 -17.72 -11.71 11.75
C GLN A 94 -18.73 -12.79 11.35
N ALA A 95 -18.26 -13.82 10.67
CA ALA A 95 -19.06 -15.02 10.48
C ALA A 95 -19.40 -15.50 11.88
N SER A 96 -20.67 -15.33 12.26
CA SER A 96 -21.19 -15.74 13.54
C SER A 96 -20.89 -17.22 13.73
N GLU A 97 -19.89 -17.52 14.55
CA GLU A 97 -19.70 -18.87 15.01
C GLU A 97 -20.78 -19.14 16.06
N LYS A 98 -21.83 -19.83 15.60
CA LYS A 98 -23.06 -20.33 16.27
C LYS A 98 -24.34 -19.53 16.12
#